data_AF-A0A354HWP0-F1
#
_entry.id   AF-A0A354HWP0-F1
#
_cell.length_a   1.000
_cell.length_b   1.000
_cell.length_c   1.000
_cell.angle_alpha   90.00
_cell.angle_beta   90.00
_cell.angle_gamma   90.00
#
_symmetry.space_group_name_H-M   'P 1'
#
loop_
_entity.id
_entity.type
_entity.pdbx_description
1 polymer ?
#
loop_
_entity_poly.entity_id
_entity_poly.type
_entity_poly.pdbx_seq_one_letter_code
_entity_poly.pdbx_strand_id
1 'polypeptide(L)'
;MNNTNQSLKDFLDTTGCIKKGMMVSMPLIPQMEVYGFVVIGKQEQAIEMFCSAILEGKSDCILPLGPVEVYGDRVLFKSVDKNMPNRLPIFSEVNRQEVAQLPLLNLYVPAFALDKNKKSIYSSYQQQKKQYKALELPNVESVDGTYVYNLSPEDYVFSSHSIFKGGGDDFRVICRRINGVTGEILYEICSSDDVYPTKAK
;
A
#
# COMPACT_ATOMS: atom_id res chain seq x y z
N MET A 1 -9.02 26.43 15.67
CA MET A 1 -9.33 25.21 14.90
C MET A 1 -8.02 24.79 14.25
N ASN A 2 -7.34 23.79 14.81
CA ASN A 2 -5.97 23.48 14.42
C ASN A 2 -6.00 22.46 13.27
N ASN A 3 -6.08 22.97 12.04
CA ASN A 3 -5.69 22.22 10.86
C ASN A 3 -4.18 21.98 10.96
N THR A 4 -3.78 20.77 11.30
CA THR A 4 -2.50 20.27 10.81
C THR A 4 -2.66 20.09 9.30
N ASN A 5 -2.24 21.09 8.51
CA ASN A 5 -2.13 21.03 7.03
C ASN A 5 -1.02 20.05 6.59
N GLN A 6 -0.75 19.02 7.38
CA GLN A 6 0.31 18.06 7.15
C GLN A 6 -0.34 16.78 6.63
N SER A 7 0.06 16.34 5.44
CA SER A 7 -0.44 15.10 4.87
C SER A 7 -0.06 13.89 5.74
N LEU A 8 -0.72 12.76 5.55
CA LEU A 8 -0.41 11.53 6.29
C LEU A 8 1.00 11.04 5.96
N LYS A 9 1.48 11.30 4.74
CA LYS A 9 2.86 11.03 4.32
C LYS A 9 3.86 11.91 5.07
N ASP A 10 3.65 13.22 5.11
CA ASP A 10 4.52 14.13 5.86
C ASP A 10 4.48 13.81 7.37
N PHE A 11 3.31 13.40 7.88
CA PHE A 11 3.14 13.00 9.25
C PHE A 11 3.90 11.71 9.57
N LEU A 12 3.89 10.73 8.66
CA LEU A 12 4.74 9.53 8.76
C LEU A 12 6.22 9.91 8.77
N ASP A 13 6.65 10.86 7.94
CA ASP A 13 8.03 11.33 7.90
C ASP A 13 8.49 12.00 9.19
N THR A 14 7.55 12.62 9.91
CA THR A 14 7.84 13.27 11.19
C THR A 14 7.79 12.29 12.37
N THR A 15 6.84 11.36 12.36
CA THR A 15 6.57 10.47 13.50
C THR A 15 7.24 9.10 13.40
N GLY A 16 7.73 8.73 12.22
CA GLY A 16 8.31 7.43 11.90
C GLY A 16 7.29 6.32 11.68
N CYS A 17 6.03 6.48 12.12
CA CYS A 17 5.02 5.42 12.08
C CYS A 17 3.58 5.95 11.97
N ILE A 18 2.77 5.30 11.14
CA ILE A 18 1.31 5.48 11.07
C ILE A 18 0.57 4.13 11.12
N LYS A 19 -0.63 4.11 11.71
CA LYS A 19 -1.37 2.88 12.04
C LYS A 19 -2.83 2.92 11.60
N LYS A 20 -3.39 1.73 11.38
CA LYS A 20 -4.83 1.49 11.28
C LYS A 20 -5.55 2.04 12.51
N GLY A 21 -6.78 2.52 12.31
CA GLY A 21 -7.63 3.10 13.36
C GLY A 21 -7.38 4.59 13.60
N MET A 22 -6.37 5.18 12.96
CA MET A 22 -6.17 6.63 13.00
C MET A 22 -7.36 7.36 12.37
N MET A 23 -7.87 8.36 13.07
CA MET A 23 -8.89 9.25 12.53
C MET A 23 -8.26 10.26 11.60
N VAL A 24 -8.80 10.37 10.39
CA VAL A 24 -8.28 11.23 9.33
C VAL A 24 -9.41 11.99 8.63
N SER A 25 -9.03 12.98 7.84
CA SER A 25 -9.94 13.78 7.02
C SER A 25 -9.35 14.00 5.63
N MET A 26 -10.22 14.28 4.67
CA MET A 26 -9.89 14.88 3.37
C MET A 26 -10.65 16.21 3.24
N PRO A 27 -10.28 17.10 2.30
CA PRO A 27 -10.89 18.43 2.23
C PRO A 27 -12.42 18.42 2.05
N LEU A 28 -12.96 17.39 1.39
CA LEU A 28 -14.40 17.21 1.18
C LEU A 28 -15.04 16.16 2.09
N ILE A 29 -14.24 15.45 2.90
CA ILE A 29 -14.71 14.36 3.77
C ILE A 29 -14.11 14.57 5.17
N PRO A 30 -14.85 15.19 6.09
CA PRO A 30 -14.28 15.71 7.34
C PRO A 30 -13.93 14.63 8.37
N GLN A 31 -14.46 13.40 8.22
CA GLN A 31 -14.23 12.33 9.18
C GLN A 31 -14.20 10.97 8.50
N MET A 32 -13.06 10.31 8.61
CA MET A 32 -12.81 8.94 8.17
C MET A 32 -11.87 8.26 9.16
N GLU A 33 -11.81 6.94 9.08
CA GLU A 33 -10.86 6.12 9.82
C GLU A 33 -9.93 5.40 8.83
N VAL A 34 -8.62 5.37 9.12
CA VAL A 34 -7.69 4.54 8.36
C VAL A 34 -8.01 3.08 8.61
N TYR A 35 -8.50 2.38 7.58
CA TYR A 35 -8.72 0.94 7.63
C TYR A 35 -7.40 0.16 7.46
N GLY A 36 -6.47 0.69 6.66
CA GLY A 36 -5.13 0.15 6.48
C GLY A 36 -4.41 0.74 5.27
N PHE A 37 -3.31 0.12 4.88
CA PHE A 37 -2.38 0.66 3.90
C PHE A 37 -2.05 -0.36 2.81
N VAL A 38 -1.88 0.11 1.58
CA VAL A 38 -1.48 -0.72 0.45
C VAL A 38 -0.15 -0.22 -0.07
N VAL A 39 0.82 -1.11 -0.16
CA VAL A 39 2.14 -0.80 -0.73
C VAL A 39 2.01 -0.64 -2.23
N ILE A 40 2.56 0.45 -2.75
CA ILE A 40 2.70 0.65 -4.18
C ILE A 40 4.16 0.98 -4.50
N GLY A 41 4.52 0.95 -5.78
CA GLY A 41 5.81 1.47 -6.24
C GLY A 41 5.60 2.81 -6.94
N LYS A 42 6.59 3.71 -6.93
CA LYS A 42 6.58 4.93 -7.76
C LYS A 42 6.65 4.65 -9.26
N GLN A 43 7.02 3.43 -9.66
CA GLN A 43 7.04 3.03 -11.06
C GLN A 43 5.62 3.11 -11.68
N GLU A 44 5.55 3.72 -12.86
CA GLU A 44 4.33 4.01 -13.65
C GLU A 44 3.32 2.85 -13.71
N GLN A 45 3.77 1.60 -13.76
CA GLN A 45 2.89 0.43 -13.84
C GLN A 45 2.00 0.22 -12.60
N ALA A 46 2.47 0.59 -11.41
CA ALA A 46 1.65 0.52 -10.20
C ALA A 46 0.61 1.64 -10.19
N ILE A 47 1.00 2.84 -10.65
CA ILE A 47 0.11 3.98 -10.84
C ILE A 47 -0.97 3.62 -11.87
N GLU A 48 -0.64 3.06 -13.03
CA GLU A 48 -1.62 2.61 -14.05
C GLU A 48 -2.63 1.58 -13.52
N MET A 49 -2.23 0.69 -12.60
CA MET A 49 -3.15 -0.30 -12.03
C MET A 49 -4.24 0.31 -11.15
N PHE A 50 -3.94 1.41 -10.46
CA PHE A 50 -4.93 2.16 -9.68
C PHE A 50 -5.58 3.26 -10.51
N CYS A 51 -4.82 3.99 -11.33
CA CYS A 51 -5.24 5.12 -12.14
C CYS A 51 -6.01 4.74 -13.40
N SER A 52 -5.88 3.53 -13.95
CA SER A 52 -6.77 3.14 -15.05
C SER A 52 -8.23 3.12 -14.58
N ALA A 53 -8.51 2.66 -13.36
CA ALA A 53 -9.83 2.76 -12.75
C ALA A 53 -10.20 4.20 -12.31
N ILE A 54 -9.21 5.10 -12.30
CA ILE A 54 -9.23 6.40 -11.63
C ILE A 54 -8.58 7.41 -12.58
N LEU A 55 -9.32 7.71 -13.65
CA LEU A 55 -9.24 8.89 -14.51
C LEU A 55 -8.47 8.72 -15.83
N GLU A 56 -9.25 8.79 -16.91
CA GLU A 56 -8.95 9.56 -18.12
C GLU A 56 -8.50 11.01 -17.78
N GLY A 57 -7.33 11.16 -17.16
CA GLY A 57 -6.57 12.41 -17.13
C GLY A 57 -6.97 13.48 -16.08
N LYS A 58 -7.02 13.16 -14.79
CA LYS A 58 -6.99 14.20 -13.73
C LYS A 58 -6.03 13.83 -12.60
N SER A 59 -4.86 14.44 -12.63
CA SER A 59 -3.77 14.25 -11.66
C SER A 59 -3.93 15.05 -10.35
N ASP A 60 -5.07 15.72 -10.13
CA ASP A 60 -5.28 16.66 -9.01
C ASP A 60 -6.54 16.31 -8.19
N CYS A 61 -6.82 15.03 -7.99
CA CYS A 61 -8.07 14.62 -7.35
C CYS A 61 -7.98 14.62 -5.82
N ILE A 62 -8.46 15.72 -5.23
CA ILE A 62 -8.74 15.95 -3.79
C ILE A 62 -9.91 15.07 -3.27
N LEU A 63 -10.34 14.09 -4.06
CA LEU A 63 -11.42 13.13 -3.76
C LEU A 63 -10.82 11.73 -3.57
N PRO A 64 -11.49 10.83 -2.83
CA PRO A 64 -11.06 9.45 -2.82
C PRO A 64 -10.96 8.94 -4.25
N LEU A 65 -9.87 8.24 -4.52
CA LEU A 65 -9.54 7.73 -5.84
C LEU A 65 -10.66 6.78 -6.32
N GLY A 66 -11.38 6.12 -5.40
CA GLY A 66 -12.63 5.44 -5.71
C GLY A 66 -13.08 4.48 -4.62
N PRO A 67 -14.32 3.96 -4.70
CA PRO A 67 -14.76 2.89 -3.82
C PRO A 67 -13.97 1.62 -4.11
N VAL A 68 -13.69 0.85 -3.07
CA VAL A 68 -13.00 -0.43 -3.17
C VAL A 68 -13.73 -1.51 -2.40
N GLU A 69 -13.61 -2.76 -2.85
CA GLU A 69 -14.10 -3.89 -2.07
C GLU A 69 -13.00 -4.38 -1.13
N VAL A 70 -13.34 -4.52 0.15
CA VAL A 70 -12.43 -4.98 1.19
C VAL A 70 -12.85 -6.36 1.69
N TYR A 71 -11.94 -7.32 1.66
CA TYR A 71 -12.13 -8.67 2.18
C TYR A 71 -11.07 -8.96 3.22
N GLY A 72 -11.36 -8.60 4.48
CA GLY A 72 -10.44 -8.77 5.60
C GLY A 72 -9.17 -7.94 5.44
N ASP A 73 -8.06 -8.60 5.12
CA ASP A 73 -6.71 -8.04 4.95
C ASP A 73 -6.36 -7.78 3.49
N ARG A 74 -7.36 -7.70 2.60
CA ARG A 74 -7.14 -7.51 1.16
C ARG A 74 -8.10 -6.50 0.57
N VAL A 75 -7.61 -5.73 -0.39
CA VAL A 75 -8.42 -4.90 -1.26
C VAL A 75 -8.56 -5.57 -2.62
N LEU A 76 -9.77 -5.51 -3.18
CA LEU A 76 -10.10 -5.96 -4.53
C LEU A 76 -10.43 -4.75 -5.40
N PHE A 77 -9.82 -4.69 -6.57
CA PHE A 77 -10.17 -3.72 -7.61
C PHE A 77 -10.13 -4.38 -8.99
N LYS A 78 -10.97 -3.88 -9.88
CA LYS A 78 -10.98 -4.28 -11.29
C LYS A 78 -9.99 -3.38 -12.03
N SER A 79 -9.00 -3.98 -12.69
CA SER A 79 -8.15 -3.25 -13.64
C SER A 79 -8.94 -3.04 -14.92
N VAL A 80 -8.83 -1.87 -15.54
CA VAL A 80 -9.61 -1.53 -16.75
C VAL A 80 -9.28 -2.44 -17.92
N ASP A 81 -8.01 -2.86 -18.06
CA ASP A 81 -7.57 -3.71 -19.17
C ASP A 81 -7.74 -5.21 -18.92
N LYS A 82 -8.05 -5.61 -17.69
CA LYS A 82 -8.13 -7.02 -17.32
C LYS A 82 -9.41 -7.20 -16.51
N ASN A 83 -10.39 -7.87 -17.10
CA ASN A 83 -11.60 -8.40 -16.44
C ASN A 83 -11.31 -9.35 -15.25
N MET A 84 -10.07 -9.45 -14.77
CA MET A 84 -9.70 -10.19 -13.57
C MET A 84 -9.48 -9.23 -12.39
N PRO A 85 -10.09 -9.52 -11.22
CA PRO A 85 -9.88 -8.72 -10.02
C PRO A 85 -8.41 -8.83 -9.57
N ASN A 86 -7.75 -7.69 -9.40
CA ASN A 86 -6.48 -7.63 -8.69
C ASN A 86 -6.75 -7.63 -7.19
N ARG A 87 -5.91 -8.35 -6.46
CA ARG A 87 -5.97 -8.49 -5.00
C ARG A 87 -4.68 -7.97 -4.43
N LEU A 88 -4.77 -6.98 -3.56
CA LEU A 88 -3.61 -6.43 -2.88
C LEU A 88 -3.74 -6.58 -1.37
N PRO A 89 -2.63 -6.89 -0.67
CA PRO A 89 -2.62 -6.95 0.78
C PRO A 89 -2.86 -5.57 1.38
N ILE A 90 -3.61 -5.53 2.47
CA ILE A 90 -3.81 -4.38 3.35
C ILE A 90 -2.99 -4.60 4.60
N PHE A 91 -2.09 -3.67 4.87
CA PHE A 91 -1.25 -3.63 6.05
C PHE A 91 -1.87 -2.75 7.14
N SER A 92 -1.60 -3.09 8.39
CA SER A 92 -2.13 -2.37 9.55
C SER A 92 -1.26 -1.19 9.97
N GLU A 93 0.00 -1.15 9.50
CA GLU A 93 0.99 -0.16 9.92
C GLU A 93 1.99 0.11 8.80
N VAL A 94 2.42 1.37 8.69
CA VAL A 94 3.54 1.81 7.84
C VAL A 94 4.57 2.45 8.73
N ASN A 95 5.83 2.04 8.56
CA ASN A 95 6.98 2.62 9.22
C ASN A 95 7.95 3.18 8.19
N ARG A 96 8.64 4.26 8.55
CA ARG A 96 9.90 4.60 7.90
C ARG A 96 10.89 3.44 8.07
N GLN A 97 11.76 3.26 7.09
CA GLN A 97 12.73 2.17 7.13
C GLN A 97 13.63 2.26 8.36
N GLU A 98 13.46 1.31 9.28
CA GLU A 98 14.40 1.07 10.39
C GLU A 98 15.34 -0.11 10.11
N VAL A 99 15.04 -0.91 9.08
CA VAL A 99 15.73 -2.17 8.76
C VAL A 99 16.24 -2.13 7.32
N ALA A 100 17.50 -2.46 7.11
CA ALA A 100 18.12 -2.46 5.78
C ALA A 100 17.64 -3.62 4.88
N GLN A 101 17.24 -4.74 5.49
CA GLN A 101 16.98 -6.00 4.77
C GLN A 101 15.73 -6.69 5.29
N LEU A 102 14.95 -7.28 4.39
CA LEU A 102 13.78 -8.09 4.72
C LEU A 102 13.85 -9.47 4.05
N PRO A 103 13.50 -10.56 4.76
CA PRO A 103 13.42 -11.89 4.15
C PRO A 103 12.39 -11.91 3.02
N LEU A 104 12.80 -12.34 1.83
CA LEU A 104 11.97 -12.30 0.63
C LEU A 104 10.73 -13.23 0.75
N LEU A 105 10.82 -14.28 1.58
CA LEU A 105 9.83 -15.38 1.63
C LEU A 105 8.43 -14.91 2.06
N ASN A 106 8.36 -13.88 2.91
CA ASN A 106 7.11 -13.32 3.43
C ASN A 106 7.00 -11.81 3.15
N LEU A 107 7.76 -11.32 2.19
CA LEU A 107 7.71 -9.93 1.78
C LEU A 107 6.75 -9.79 0.60
N TYR A 108 6.02 -8.69 0.53
CA TYR A 108 5.33 -8.17 -0.64
C TYR A 108 6.10 -6.99 -1.22
N VAL A 109 6.58 -7.12 -2.45
CA VAL A 109 7.20 -6.02 -3.21
C VAL A 109 6.39 -5.78 -4.49
N PRO A 110 5.75 -4.61 -4.67
CA PRO A 110 4.93 -4.33 -5.85
C PRO A 110 5.66 -4.58 -7.17
N ALA A 111 6.94 -4.15 -7.25
CA ALA A 111 7.77 -4.34 -8.44
C ALA A 111 7.97 -5.81 -8.83
N PHE A 112 7.84 -6.76 -7.90
CA PHE A 112 7.94 -8.19 -8.18
C PHE A 112 6.57 -8.83 -8.37
N ALA A 113 5.55 -8.36 -7.65
CA ALA A 113 4.20 -8.93 -7.68
C ALA A 113 3.43 -8.56 -8.96
N LEU A 114 3.75 -7.42 -9.56
CA LEU A 114 2.98 -6.84 -10.66
C LEU A 114 3.67 -6.98 -12.03
N ASP A 115 5.00 -6.94 -12.07
CA ASP A 115 5.79 -7.14 -13.30
C ASP A 115 5.68 -8.60 -13.76
N LYS A 116 5.17 -8.84 -14.98
CA LYS A 116 4.94 -10.19 -15.53
C LYS A 116 6.21 -11.05 -15.57
N ASN A 117 7.37 -10.44 -15.86
CA ASN A 117 8.62 -11.16 -16.00
C ASN A 117 9.17 -11.59 -14.63
N LYS A 118 9.01 -10.72 -13.62
CA LYS A 118 9.50 -10.97 -12.25
C LYS A 118 8.52 -11.81 -11.41
N LYS A 119 7.22 -11.69 -11.69
CA LYS A 119 6.14 -12.33 -10.93
C LYS A 119 6.25 -13.85 -10.89
N SER A 120 6.65 -14.48 -12.00
CA SER A 120 6.79 -15.94 -12.07
C SER A 120 7.93 -16.44 -11.16
N ILE A 121 9.08 -15.76 -11.17
CA ILE A 121 10.24 -16.05 -10.34
C ILE A 121 9.88 -15.86 -8.86
N TYR A 122 9.30 -14.70 -8.55
CA TYR A 122 8.91 -14.31 -7.20
C TYR A 122 7.83 -15.22 -6.61
N SER A 123 6.76 -15.51 -7.36
CA SER A 123 5.69 -16.42 -6.92
C SER A 123 6.21 -17.84 -6.76
N SER A 124 7.13 -18.27 -7.62
CA SER A 124 7.77 -19.58 -7.46
C SER A 124 8.49 -19.60 -6.13
N TYR A 125 9.35 -18.61 -5.83
CA TYR A 125 10.11 -18.52 -4.58
C TYR A 125 9.23 -18.60 -3.33
N GLN A 126 8.14 -17.83 -3.31
CA GLN A 126 7.17 -17.85 -2.20
C GLN A 126 6.52 -19.22 -1.97
N GLN A 127 6.46 -20.09 -2.99
CA GLN A 127 5.85 -21.43 -2.92
C GLN A 127 6.82 -22.57 -2.56
N GLN A 128 8.05 -22.26 -2.17
CA GLN A 128 9.12 -23.25 -1.84
C GLN A 128 9.38 -24.37 -2.89
N LYS A 129 9.14 -24.13 -4.19
CA LYS A 129 9.49 -24.97 -5.35
C LYS A 129 11.01 -25.12 -5.57
N LYS A 130 11.49 -26.30 -5.97
CA LYS A 130 12.92 -26.68 -5.88
C LYS A 130 13.93 -26.00 -6.85
N GLN A 131 13.54 -25.00 -7.64
CA GLN A 131 14.46 -24.31 -8.58
C GLN A 131 14.18 -22.82 -8.58
N TYR A 132 15.05 -22.04 -7.92
CA TYR A 132 14.87 -20.60 -7.81
C TYR A 132 16.03 -19.82 -8.34
N LYS A 133 15.66 -18.73 -9.03
CA LYS A 133 16.57 -17.70 -9.49
C LYS A 133 16.22 -16.36 -8.86
N ALA A 134 16.01 -16.34 -7.55
CA ALA A 134 15.62 -15.11 -6.84
C ALA A 134 16.66 -13.98 -7.00
N LEU A 135 17.94 -14.32 -7.25
CA LEU A 135 19.01 -13.35 -7.59
C LEU A 135 18.79 -12.62 -8.92
N GLU A 136 17.89 -13.10 -9.80
CA GLU A 136 17.50 -12.36 -11.01
C GLU A 136 16.54 -11.20 -10.69
N LEU A 137 16.03 -11.11 -9.45
CA LEU A 137 15.26 -9.96 -8.99
C LEU A 137 16.21 -8.84 -8.52
N PRO A 138 15.93 -7.57 -8.88
CA PRO A 138 16.78 -6.46 -8.46
C PRO A 138 16.73 -6.29 -6.93
N ASN A 139 17.84 -5.83 -6.35
CA ASN A 139 18.00 -5.63 -4.91
C ASN A 139 17.75 -6.89 -4.06
N VAL A 140 17.91 -8.09 -4.64
CA VAL A 140 17.84 -9.35 -3.91
C VAL A 140 19.22 -10.00 -3.85
N GLU A 141 19.63 -10.41 -2.65
CA GLU A 141 20.88 -11.13 -2.41
C GLU A 141 20.64 -12.39 -1.56
N SER A 142 21.64 -13.26 -1.49
CA SER A 142 21.62 -14.45 -0.62
C SER A 142 22.54 -14.23 0.57
N VAL A 143 21.97 -14.20 1.77
CA VAL A 143 22.69 -14.09 3.04
C VAL A 143 22.39 -15.33 3.87
N ASP A 144 23.42 -16.08 4.24
CA ASP A 144 23.30 -17.30 5.05
C ASP A 144 22.25 -18.31 4.54
N GLY A 145 22.15 -18.46 3.22
CA GLY A 145 21.18 -19.36 2.57
C GLY A 145 19.75 -18.84 2.51
N THR A 146 19.50 -17.60 2.93
CA THR A 146 18.21 -16.92 2.84
C THR A 146 18.28 -15.79 1.81
N TYR A 147 17.30 -15.72 0.92
CA TYR A 147 17.17 -14.56 0.04
C TYR A 147 16.54 -13.38 0.78
N VAL A 148 17.25 -12.27 0.79
CA VAL A 148 16.82 -11.00 1.40
C VAL A 148 16.65 -9.94 0.33
N TYR A 149 15.65 -9.08 0.52
CA TYR A 149 15.47 -7.87 -0.26
C TYR A 149 16.12 -6.70 0.47
N ASN A 150 17.05 -6.03 -0.20
CA ASN A 150 17.71 -4.82 0.26
C ASN A 150 16.79 -3.63 0.00
N LEU A 151 16.29 -3.02 1.07
CA LEU A 151 15.43 -1.86 1.03
C LEU A 151 16.27 -0.60 0.77
N SER A 152 15.80 0.26 -0.13
CA SER A 152 16.41 1.58 -0.33
C SER A 152 16.04 2.55 0.80
N PRO A 153 16.87 3.57 1.11
CA PRO A 153 16.60 4.57 2.16
C PRO A 153 15.23 5.26 2.08
N GLU A 154 14.68 5.39 0.87
CA GLU A 154 13.37 5.96 0.59
C GLU A 154 12.19 4.99 0.79
N ASP A 155 12.45 3.70 0.99
CA ASP A 155 11.42 2.69 1.16
C ASP A 155 10.72 2.83 2.53
N TYR A 156 9.47 2.39 2.54
CA TYR A 156 8.67 2.18 3.74
C TYR A 156 8.53 0.69 4.01
N VAL A 157 8.39 0.34 5.29
CA VAL A 157 8.13 -1.03 5.74
C VAL A 157 6.71 -1.14 6.25
N PHE A 158 5.98 -2.09 5.69
CA PHE A 158 4.57 -2.30 5.99
C PHE A 158 4.39 -3.58 6.79
N SER A 159 3.52 -3.52 7.79
CA SER A 159 3.29 -4.68 8.65
C SER A 159 1.84 -4.83 9.08
N SER A 160 1.52 -6.07 9.42
CA SER A 160 0.29 -6.49 10.06
C SER A 160 0.65 -7.46 11.19
N HIS A 161 -0.37 -8.00 11.87
CA HIS A 161 -0.19 -9.02 12.90
C HIS A 161 0.43 -10.34 12.38
N SER A 162 0.48 -10.53 11.06
CA SER A 162 1.10 -11.70 10.44
C SER A 162 2.60 -11.51 10.21
N ILE A 163 3.30 -12.61 9.92
CA ILE A 163 4.71 -12.60 9.50
C ILE A 163 4.92 -11.92 8.13
N PHE A 164 3.83 -11.62 7.41
CA PHE A 164 3.86 -11.01 6.09
C PHE A 164 4.15 -9.52 6.21
N LYS A 165 5.15 -9.05 5.46
CA LYS A 165 5.58 -7.65 5.41
C LYS A 165 5.40 -7.10 4.00
N GLY A 166 5.37 -5.79 3.87
CA GLY A 166 5.47 -5.11 2.58
C GLY A 166 6.69 -4.19 2.55
N GLY A 167 7.26 -4.00 1.36
CA GLY A 167 8.34 -3.06 1.13
C GLY A 167 8.12 -2.31 -0.18
N GLY A 168 8.28 -0.99 -0.16
CA GLY A 168 8.14 -0.14 -1.34
C GLY A 168 8.25 1.34 -0.99
N ASP A 169 8.38 2.18 -2.01
CA ASP A 169 8.73 3.60 -1.93
C ASP A 169 7.53 4.56 -1.92
N ASP A 170 6.31 4.04 -1.99
CA ASP A 170 5.07 4.81 -1.86
C ASP A 170 3.90 3.94 -1.37
N PHE A 171 2.78 4.58 -1.00
CA PHE A 171 1.60 3.85 -0.55
C PHE A 171 0.29 4.55 -0.85
N ARG A 172 -0.80 3.78 -0.71
CA ARG A 172 -2.17 4.29 -0.66
C ARG A 172 -2.81 3.93 0.66
N VAL A 173 -3.74 4.78 1.07
CA VAL A 173 -4.47 4.64 2.32
C VAL A 173 -5.86 4.11 1.99
N ILE A 174 -6.28 3.04 2.65
CA ILE A 174 -7.68 2.60 2.61
C ILE A 174 -8.39 3.29 3.76
N CYS A 175 -9.33 4.17 3.43
CA CYS A 175 -10.16 4.88 4.39
C CYS A 175 -11.52 4.19 4.50
N ARG A 176 -12.07 4.21 5.71
CA ARG A 176 -13.41 3.73 6.07
C ARG A 176 -14.24 4.89 6.58
N ARG A 177 -15.47 5.02 6.12
CA ARG A 177 -16.45 5.97 6.67
C ARG A 177 -17.87 5.43 6.59
N ILE A 178 -18.77 6.07 7.33
CA ILE A 178 -20.20 5.80 7.24
C ILE A 178 -20.81 6.84 6.30
N ASN A 179 -21.59 6.40 5.32
CA ASN A 179 -22.37 7.27 4.47
C ASN A 179 -23.47 7.94 5.30
N GLY A 180 -23.48 9.28 5.36
CA GLY A 180 -24.46 10.03 6.14
C GLY A 180 -25.90 9.94 5.62
N VAL A 181 -26.09 9.51 4.37
CA VAL A 181 -27.42 9.34 3.75
C VAL A 181 -27.89 7.89 3.85
N THR A 182 -27.05 6.91 3.49
CA THR A 182 -27.46 5.50 3.43
C THR A 182 -27.15 4.71 4.70
N GLY A 183 -26.28 5.22 5.58
CA GLY A 183 -25.79 4.50 6.77
C GLY A 183 -24.80 3.38 6.45
N GLU A 184 -24.47 3.15 5.18
CA GLU A 184 -23.57 2.09 4.75
C GLU A 184 -22.11 2.42 5.05
N ILE A 185 -21.32 1.38 5.31
CA ILE A 185 -19.86 1.51 5.44
C ILE A 185 -19.26 1.56 4.03
N LEU A 186 -18.54 2.63 3.76
CA LEU A 186 -17.79 2.82 2.52
C LEU A 186 -16.31 2.63 2.79
N TYR A 187 -15.66 1.87 1.91
CA TYR A 187 -14.21 1.76 1.83
C TYR A 187 -13.74 2.45 0.57
N GLU A 188 -12.75 3.33 0.72
CA GLU A 188 -12.26 4.14 -0.38
C GLU A 188 -10.74 4.14 -0.35
N ILE A 189 -10.12 4.14 -1.54
CA ILE A 189 -8.68 4.31 -1.67
C ILE A 189 -8.36 5.80 -1.78
N CYS A 190 -7.37 6.26 -1.03
CA CYS A 190 -6.97 7.65 -0.95
C CYS A 190 -5.47 7.78 -1.20
N SER A 191 -5.06 8.91 -1.78
CA SER A 191 -3.66 9.32 -1.80
C SER A 191 -3.19 9.60 -0.37
N SER A 192 -1.96 9.21 -0.03
CA SER A 192 -1.35 9.57 1.26
C SER A 192 -1.10 11.07 1.41
N ASP A 193 -1.02 11.79 0.28
CA ASP A 193 -0.76 13.22 0.21
C ASP A 193 -2.02 14.07 0.49
N ASP A 194 -3.21 13.49 0.26
CA ASP A 194 -4.51 14.18 0.39
C ASP A 194 -5.28 13.82 1.67
N VAL A 195 -4.71 12.94 2.50
CA VAL A 195 -5.30 12.50 3.77
C VAL A 195 -4.58 13.19 4.91
N TYR A 196 -5.33 13.76 5.86
CA TYR A 196 -4.79 14.54 6.97
C TYR A 196 -5.15 13.92 8.32
N PRO A 197 -4.20 13.70 9.24
CA PRO A 197 -4.48 13.27 10.61
C PRO A 197 -5.42 14.24 11.33
N THR A 198 -6.40 13.69 12.06
CA THR A 198 -7.28 14.46 12.94
C THR A 198 -6.95 14.15 14.39
N LYS A 199 -7.07 15.13 15.28
CA LYS A 199 -6.94 14.88 16.72
C LYS A 199 -8.13 14.05 17.21
N ALA A 200 -7.87 13.00 17.97
CA ALA A 200 -8.92 12.34 18.75
C ALA A 200 -9.58 13.40 19.65
N LYS A 201 -10.92 13.49 19.60
CA LYS A 201 -11.70 14.35 20.48
C LYS A 201 -11.69 13.82 21.91
#